data_AF-A0A4Y7TNJ8-F1
#
_entry.id   AF-A0A4Y7TNJ8-F1
#
_cell.length_a   1.000
_cell.length_b   1.000
_cell.length_c   1.000
_cell.angle_alpha   90.00
_cell.angle_beta   90.00
_cell.angle_gamma   90.00
#
_symmetry.space_group_name_H-M   'P 1'
#
loop_
_entity.id
_entity.type
_entity.pdbx_description
1 polymer ?
#
loop_
_entity_poly.entity_id
_entity_poly.type
_entity_poly.pdbx_seq_one_letter_code
_entity_poly.pdbx_strand_id
1 'polypeptide(L)'
;MRFEHLPVELIAEILSELDIPSLITVSHLSKRLYLVTSDSALNPWRRPILADLLAHDYDRTLKHLSVRSVVPRQNWVEILSLARPSFLLYEATLPNLRSCEWEECFTRRFLPSWQKWRKDGSWKEGFLKCVLSPCDVRQTIMVHIRNRVLFRLWHRGATSCTTDEAWTKYIVLNRNGSANLLEASARSFNPVTIFNQMKMQSNLAHLETHIHSVVEFADFRILTFGTMATPRTQASINVNAHLLLNPPGIEPRERSSGSAVPYYAPVSGRSHIDDHGVYPVVAASPVSEVSQVHRLPLSSFTYSRLTRPCPAAIHSNYPFHTPGGADLRWASYAEIEEGSRWVGGLLITVQLLGSSDGRQYATFNWADLWTIAPWLEEIITKRIDGQGLGH
;
A
#
# COMPACT_ATOMS: atom_id res chain seq x y z
N MET A 1 17.02 45.46 -3.75
CA MET A 1 15.60 45.10 -4.00
C MET A 1 14.96 44.74 -2.67
N ARG A 2 13.72 45.17 -2.40
CA ARG A 2 13.00 44.79 -1.15
C ARG A 2 12.14 43.55 -1.40
N PHE A 3 12.08 42.63 -0.44
CA PHE A 3 11.33 41.38 -0.49
C PHE A 3 9.87 41.55 -0.97
N GLU A 4 9.24 42.66 -0.56
CA GLU A 4 7.86 43.00 -0.92
C GLU A 4 7.61 43.29 -2.40
N HIS A 5 8.66 43.48 -3.21
CA HIS A 5 8.52 43.73 -4.66
C HIS A 5 8.56 42.44 -5.49
N LEU A 6 8.80 41.30 -4.87
CA LEU A 6 8.81 40.01 -5.57
C LEU A 6 7.38 39.59 -5.96
N PRO A 7 7.21 38.87 -7.08
CA PRO A 7 5.99 38.15 -7.42
C PRO A 7 5.52 37.26 -6.26
N VAL A 8 4.20 37.13 -6.10
CA VAL A 8 3.60 36.40 -4.96
C VAL A 8 3.94 34.91 -4.98
N GLU A 9 4.19 34.36 -6.16
CA GLU A 9 4.61 32.98 -6.39
C GLU A 9 6.01 32.75 -5.82
N LEU A 10 6.96 33.64 -6.11
CA LEU A 10 8.32 33.56 -5.56
C LEU A 10 8.34 33.79 -4.05
N ILE A 11 7.49 34.69 -3.55
CA ILE A 11 7.33 34.87 -2.11
C ILE A 11 6.83 33.56 -1.48
N ALA A 12 5.78 32.94 -2.04
CA ALA A 12 5.26 31.67 -1.52
C ALA A 12 6.29 30.55 -1.57
N GLU A 13 7.07 30.45 -2.64
CA GLU A 13 8.16 29.47 -2.78
C GLU A 13 9.22 29.66 -1.69
N ILE A 14 9.69 30.89 -1.46
CA ILE A 14 10.65 31.21 -0.39
C ILE A 14 10.07 30.88 0.99
N LEU A 15 8.80 31.22 1.22
CA LEU A 15 8.11 30.93 2.48
C LEU A 15 7.92 29.43 2.71
N SER A 16 7.88 28.62 1.66
CA SER A 16 7.74 27.16 1.77
C SER A 16 9.00 26.44 2.27
N GLU A 17 10.15 27.12 2.30
CA GLU A 17 11.40 26.61 2.89
C GLU A 17 11.51 26.91 4.39
N LEU A 18 10.60 27.70 4.96
CA LEU A 18 10.58 28.01 6.39
C LEU A 18 9.94 26.88 7.20
N ASP A 19 10.38 26.72 8.45
CA ASP A 19 9.71 25.88 9.44
C ASP A 19 8.34 26.44 9.84
N ILE A 20 7.46 25.58 10.37
CA ILE A 20 6.08 25.94 10.73
C ILE A 20 6.03 27.13 11.71
N PRO A 21 6.84 27.18 12.80
CA PRO A 21 6.87 28.32 13.72
C PRO A 21 7.26 29.65 13.05
N SER A 22 8.29 29.63 12.21
CA SER A 22 8.72 30.84 11.49
C SER A 22 7.67 31.28 10.47
N LEU A 23 7.06 30.35 9.74
CA LEU A 23 6.01 30.66 8.77
C LEU A 23 4.79 31.31 9.45
N ILE A 24 4.42 30.81 10.63
CA ILE A 24 3.41 31.44 11.49
C ILE A 24 3.79 32.89 11.80
N THR A 25 5.02 33.11 12.25
CA THR A 25 5.50 34.45 12.63
C THR A 25 5.44 35.40 11.42
N VAL A 26 5.98 34.96 10.29
CA VAL A 26 6.02 35.74 9.04
C VAL A 26 4.63 36.07 8.51
N SER A 27 3.66 35.15 8.65
CA SER A 27 2.27 35.39 8.26
C SER A 27 1.61 36.56 9.00
N HIS A 28 2.13 36.95 10.16
CA HIS A 28 1.63 38.06 10.97
C HIS A 28 2.44 39.36 10.81
N LEU A 29 3.56 39.35 10.07
CA LEU A 29 4.42 40.54 9.92
C LEU A 29 3.84 41.60 8.97
N SER A 30 3.08 41.19 7.95
CA SER A 30 2.45 42.15 7.03
C SER A 30 1.17 41.60 6.40
N LYS A 31 0.29 42.50 5.95
CA LYS A 31 -0.96 42.13 5.26
C LYS A 31 -0.69 41.35 3.98
N ARG A 32 0.36 41.72 3.22
CA ARG A 32 0.71 41.02 1.98
C ARG A 32 1.14 39.58 2.27
N LEU A 33 1.96 39.36 3.29
CA LEU A 33 2.42 38.03 3.68
C LEU A 33 1.29 37.17 4.23
N TYR A 34 0.38 37.77 5.00
CA TYR A 34 -0.85 37.10 5.41
C TYR A 34 -1.66 36.62 4.19
N LEU A 35 -1.88 37.49 3.21
CA LEU A 35 -2.64 37.12 2.00
C LEU A 35 -1.98 35.98 1.23
N VAL A 36 -0.66 36.08 0.99
CA VAL A 36 0.12 35.04 0.29
C VAL A 36 0.08 33.71 1.05
N THR A 37 0.21 33.73 2.38
CA THR A 37 0.20 32.50 3.19
C THR A 37 -1.20 31.91 3.34
N SER A 38 -2.25 32.72 3.35
CA SER A 38 -3.64 32.26 3.44
C SER A 38 -4.22 31.74 2.12
N ASP A 39 -3.56 32.01 0.99
CA ASP A 39 -4.01 31.58 -0.33
C ASP A 39 -3.82 30.08 -0.52
N SER A 40 -4.92 29.36 -0.80
CA SER A 40 -4.92 27.93 -1.06
C SER A 40 -4.24 27.54 -2.38
N ALA A 41 -4.14 28.44 -3.35
CA ALA A 41 -3.48 28.17 -4.63
C ALA A 41 -1.95 28.20 -4.50
N LEU A 42 -1.41 29.12 -3.71
CA LEU A 42 0.02 29.25 -3.44
C LEU A 42 0.50 28.28 -2.37
N ASN A 43 -0.29 28.13 -1.31
CA ASN A 43 -0.13 27.17 -0.20
C ASN A 43 1.33 26.91 0.26
N PRO A 44 2.04 27.93 0.79
CA PRO A 44 3.40 27.77 1.27
C PRO A 44 3.53 26.81 2.46
N TRP A 45 2.41 26.48 3.13
CA TRP A 45 2.36 25.58 4.28
C TRP A 45 2.60 24.11 3.93
N ARG A 46 2.32 23.69 2.69
CA ARG A 46 2.33 22.28 2.29
C ARG A 46 3.68 21.61 2.57
N ARG A 47 4.76 22.22 2.08
CA ARG A 47 6.13 21.67 2.20
C ARG A 47 6.61 21.53 3.64
N PRO A 48 6.52 22.55 4.51
CA PRO A 48 6.96 22.40 5.90
C PRO A 48 6.08 21.43 6.70
N ILE A 49 4.78 21.39 6.44
CA ILE A 49 3.89 20.38 7.06
C ILE A 49 4.32 18.97 6.65
N LEU A 50 4.57 18.72 5.36
CA LEU A 50 5.03 17.41 4.91
C LEU A 50 6.39 17.04 5.50
N ALA A 51 7.33 17.98 5.56
CA ALA A 51 8.63 17.75 6.18
C ALA A 51 8.51 17.30 7.65
N ASP A 52 7.66 17.99 8.42
CA ASP A 52 7.39 17.68 9.83
C ASP A 52 6.69 16.30 9.99
N LEU A 53 5.71 16.01 9.12
CA LEU A 53 4.99 14.74 9.11
C LEU A 53 5.91 13.54 8.84
N LEU A 54 6.90 13.71 7.96
CA LEU A 54 7.87 12.69 7.58
C LEU A 54 8.98 12.50 8.63
N ALA A 55 9.34 13.54 9.37
CA ALA A 55 10.32 13.44 10.45
C ALA A 55 9.83 12.60 11.64
N HIS A 56 8.51 12.45 11.79
CA HIS A 56 7.86 11.75 12.91
C HIS A 56 8.12 12.35 14.31
N ASP A 57 8.81 13.48 14.40
CA ASP A 57 8.96 14.29 15.61
C ASP A 57 8.24 15.63 15.41
N TYR A 58 6.93 15.61 15.58
CA TYR A 58 6.07 16.72 15.20
C TYR A 58 6.32 17.97 16.04
N ASP A 59 6.47 19.10 15.36
CA ASP A 59 6.58 20.40 16.00
C ASP A 59 5.34 20.66 16.90
N ARG A 60 5.57 21.27 18.06
CA ARG A 60 4.50 21.64 19.01
C ARG A 60 3.46 22.56 18.36
N THR A 61 3.86 23.38 17.40
CA THR A 61 2.98 24.27 16.65
C THR A 61 2.01 23.53 15.74
N LEU A 62 2.36 22.34 15.25
CA LEU A 62 1.48 21.49 14.44
C LEU A 62 0.21 21.09 15.21
N LYS A 63 0.32 20.91 16.54
CA LYS A 63 -0.80 20.50 17.43
C LYS A 63 -2.01 21.43 17.35
N HIS A 64 -1.78 22.74 17.26
CA HIS A 64 -2.85 23.75 17.29
C HIS A 64 -2.99 24.51 15.96
N LEU A 65 -2.46 23.95 14.88
CA LEU A 65 -2.45 24.60 13.56
C LEU A 65 -3.87 24.89 13.03
N SER A 66 -4.89 24.14 13.47
CA SER A 66 -6.29 24.26 13.04
C SER A 66 -7.00 25.49 13.60
N VAL A 67 -6.49 26.04 14.69
CA VAL A 67 -7.04 27.25 15.34
C VAL A 67 -6.69 28.49 14.51
N ARG A 68 -5.66 28.39 13.67
CA ARG A 68 -5.14 29.52 12.90
C ARG A 68 -5.89 29.66 11.58
N SER A 69 -6.60 30.78 11.41
CA SER A 69 -7.34 31.08 10.17
C SER A 69 -6.45 31.27 8.95
N VAL A 70 -5.16 31.57 9.16
CA VAL A 70 -4.18 31.78 8.08
C VAL A 70 -3.78 30.49 7.37
N VAL A 71 -4.07 29.32 7.96
CA VAL A 71 -3.69 28.03 7.38
C VAL A 71 -4.84 27.51 6.53
N PRO A 72 -4.63 27.27 5.22
CA PRO A 72 -5.64 26.68 4.37
C PRO A 72 -6.12 25.33 4.91
N ARG A 73 -7.45 25.14 4.99
CA ARG A 73 -8.05 23.90 5.51
C ARG A 73 -7.65 22.66 4.71
N GLN A 74 -7.31 22.82 3.43
CA GLN A 74 -6.90 21.72 2.57
C GLN A 74 -5.63 21.01 3.05
N ASN A 75 -4.74 21.70 3.79
CA ASN A 75 -3.56 21.08 4.40
C ASN A 75 -3.92 20.01 5.43
N TRP A 76 -5.08 20.13 6.06
CA TRP A 76 -5.56 19.14 7.02
C TRP A 76 -5.95 17.82 6.38
N VAL A 77 -6.26 17.80 5.07
CA VAL A 77 -6.46 16.54 4.35
C VAL A 77 -5.17 15.72 4.35
N GLU A 78 -4.02 16.37 4.19
CA GLU A 78 -2.71 15.69 4.18
C GLU A 78 -2.27 15.30 5.58
N ILE A 79 -2.43 16.19 6.56
CA ILE A 79 -2.16 15.89 7.98
C ILE A 79 -2.98 14.69 8.44
N LEU A 80 -4.29 14.68 8.18
CA LEU A 80 -5.16 13.57 8.56
C LEU A 80 -4.80 12.28 7.82
N SER A 81 -4.28 12.36 6.60
CA SER A 81 -3.92 11.16 5.84
C SER A 81 -2.60 10.52 6.29
N LEU A 82 -1.62 11.33 6.73
CA LEU A 82 -0.25 10.88 6.98
C LEU A 82 0.16 10.87 8.46
N ALA A 83 -0.45 11.70 9.30
CA ALA A 83 0.00 11.84 10.69
C ALA A 83 -0.25 10.57 11.52
N ARG A 84 0.61 10.33 12.52
CA ARG A 84 0.49 9.21 13.46
C ARG A 84 -0.88 9.19 14.14
N PRO A 85 -1.50 8.01 14.33
CA PRO A 85 -2.79 7.90 15.02
C PRO A 85 -2.80 8.54 16.41
N SER A 86 -1.75 8.33 17.21
CA SER A 86 -1.66 8.86 18.56
C SER A 86 -1.72 10.39 18.59
N PHE A 87 -1.00 11.04 17.67
CA PHE A 87 -1.02 12.49 17.53
C PHE A 87 -2.43 12.99 17.20
N LEU A 88 -3.10 12.38 16.21
CA LEU A 88 -4.44 12.80 15.80
C LEU A 88 -5.51 12.54 16.87
N LEU A 89 -5.35 11.49 17.67
CA LEU A 89 -6.32 11.09 18.69
C LEU A 89 -6.17 11.88 19.99
N TYR A 90 -4.94 12.24 20.38
CA TYR A 90 -4.65 12.74 21.74
C TYR A 90 -4.00 14.12 21.80
N GLU A 91 -3.35 14.58 20.74
CA GLU A 91 -2.55 15.80 20.77
C GLU A 91 -3.07 16.90 19.85
N ALA A 92 -3.52 16.53 18.65
CA ALA A 92 -3.92 17.46 17.62
C ALA A 92 -5.31 18.07 17.90
N THR A 93 -5.40 19.39 17.79
CA THR A 93 -6.69 20.08 17.69
C THR A 93 -7.19 19.93 16.27
N LEU A 94 -8.36 19.32 16.08
CA LEU A 94 -8.86 19.01 14.74
C LEU A 94 -9.73 20.15 14.19
N PRO A 95 -9.57 20.51 12.89
CA PRO A 95 -10.40 21.53 12.26
C PRO A 95 -11.84 21.05 12.04
N ASN A 96 -12.72 22.01 11.78
CA ASN A 96 -14.06 21.71 11.28
C ASN A 96 -14.05 21.55 9.76
N LEU A 97 -13.88 20.31 9.28
CA LEU A 97 -13.92 19.96 7.85
C LEU A 97 -15.33 19.57 7.40
N ARG A 98 -15.59 19.77 6.11
CA ARG A 98 -16.80 19.33 5.42
C ARG A 98 -16.82 17.80 5.31
N SER A 99 -18.01 17.25 5.10
CA SER A 99 -18.19 15.79 4.96
C SER A 99 -17.34 15.19 3.82
N CYS A 100 -17.27 15.88 2.67
CA CYS A 100 -16.46 15.46 1.53
C CYS A 100 -14.94 15.47 1.81
N GLU A 101 -14.47 16.41 2.63
CA GLU A 101 -13.05 16.48 3.03
C GLU A 101 -12.71 15.32 3.97
N TRP A 102 -13.63 14.95 4.88
CA TRP A 102 -13.47 13.76 5.73
C TRP A 102 -13.47 12.45 4.92
N GLU A 103 -14.32 12.35 3.91
CA GLU A 103 -14.32 11.23 2.96
C GLU A 103 -13.00 11.11 2.22
N GLU A 104 -12.48 12.24 1.75
CA GLU A 104 -11.17 12.29 1.10
C GLU A 104 -10.06 11.85 2.05
N CYS A 105 -10.05 12.32 3.30
CA CYS A 105 -9.09 11.86 4.32
C CYS A 105 -9.19 10.34 4.55
N PHE A 106 -10.42 9.80 4.61
CA PHE A 106 -10.66 8.38 4.81
C PHE A 106 -10.09 7.55 3.66
N THR A 107 -10.42 7.92 2.43
CA THR A 107 -9.97 7.18 1.22
C THR A 107 -8.47 7.33 0.97
N ARG A 108 -7.86 8.43 1.40
CA ARG A 108 -6.40 8.60 1.34
C ARG A 108 -5.66 7.84 2.44
N ARG A 109 -6.29 7.50 3.57
CA ARG A 109 -5.59 6.84 4.69
C ARG A 109 -5.84 5.33 4.75
N PHE A 110 -7.07 4.90 4.52
CA PHE A 110 -7.51 3.54 4.81
C PHE A 110 -7.80 2.72 3.56
N LEU A 111 -7.77 1.40 3.73
CA LEU A 111 -8.19 0.47 2.70
C LEU A 111 -9.70 0.56 2.41
N PRO A 112 -10.14 0.35 1.16
CA PRO A 112 -11.55 0.37 0.80
C PRO A 112 -12.40 -0.61 1.63
N SER A 113 -11.86 -1.79 1.93
CA SER A 113 -12.58 -2.79 2.72
C SER A 113 -12.91 -2.34 4.14
N TRP A 114 -12.23 -1.32 4.65
CA TRP A 114 -12.43 -0.78 5.99
C TRP A 114 -13.57 0.26 6.03
N GLN A 115 -14.10 0.69 4.89
CA GLN A 115 -15.27 1.57 4.81
C GLN A 115 -16.49 0.95 5.51
N LYS A 116 -16.61 -0.39 5.50
CA LYS A 116 -17.66 -1.13 6.23
C LYS A 116 -17.69 -0.81 7.74
N TRP A 117 -16.58 -0.36 8.31
CA TRP A 117 -16.49 -0.01 9.72
C TRP A 117 -17.12 1.34 10.05
N ARG A 118 -17.37 2.21 9.06
CA ARG A 118 -18.07 3.49 9.25
C ARG A 118 -19.52 3.30 9.72
N LYS A 119 -20.20 2.27 9.21
CA LYS A 119 -21.68 2.12 9.32
C LYS A 119 -22.39 3.39 8.81
N ASP A 120 -23.60 3.67 9.32
CA ASP A 120 -24.46 4.79 8.90
C ASP A 120 -24.07 6.16 9.49
N GLY A 121 -22.90 6.27 10.15
CA GLY A 121 -22.42 7.52 10.73
C GLY A 121 -21.82 8.49 9.71
N SER A 122 -21.55 9.73 10.15
CA SER A 122 -20.84 10.71 9.32
C SER A 122 -19.39 10.28 9.05
N TRP A 123 -18.76 10.80 8.00
CA TRP A 123 -17.37 10.50 7.66
C TRP A 123 -16.38 10.87 8.77
N LYS A 124 -16.62 12.00 9.46
CA LYS A 124 -15.85 12.38 10.65
C LYS A 124 -15.97 11.33 11.74
N GLU A 125 -17.20 10.84 11.95
CA GLU A 125 -17.45 9.78 12.92
C GLU A 125 -16.68 8.52 12.54
N GLY A 126 -16.82 8.01 11.31
CA GLY A 126 -16.09 6.82 10.87
C GLY A 126 -14.58 6.92 11.00
N PHE A 127 -14.02 8.09 10.69
CA PHE A 127 -12.58 8.33 10.71
C PHE A 127 -12.02 8.34 12.15
N LEU A 128 -12.44 9.31 12.97
CA LEU A 128 -11.74 9.67 14.20
C LEU A 128 -12.17 8.86 15.40
N LYS A 129 -13.49 8.76 15.54
CA LYS A 129 -14.08 9.30 16.76
C LYS A 129 -13.64 8.50 18.01
N CYS A 130 -13.29 9.22 19.07
CA CYS A 130 -13.28 8.82 20.48
C CYS A 130 -14.03 10.03 21.05
N VAL A 131 -15.30 9.84 21.39
CA VAL A 131 -16.22 10.92 21.74
C VAL A 131 -16.85 10.42 23.01
N LEU A 132 -16.19 10.78 24.09
CA LEU A 132 -16.88 11.06 25.32
C LEU A 132 -17.71 12.31 25.04
N SER A 133 -19.02 12.14 24.91
CA SER A 133 -19.95 13.26 24.97
C SER A 133 -20.06 13.69 26.44
N PRO A 134 -19.89 14.96 26.79
CA PRO A 134 -20.10 15.44 28.15
C PRO A 134 -21.56 15.89 28.31
N CYS A 135 -22.52 14.94 28.31
CA CYS A 135 -23.92 15.20 28.67
C CYS A 135 -24.76 13.91 28.61
N ASP A 136 -24.58 13.00 29.58
CA ASP A 136 -25.73 12.50 30.36
C ASP A 136 -25.25 11.62 31.50
N VAL A 137 -25.61 12.05 32.71
CA VAL A 137 -25.22 11.44 33.96
C VAL A 137 -26.22 10.34 34.27
N ARG A 138 -25.71 9.11 34.31
CA ARG A 138 -26.31 7.84 34.77
C ARG A 138 -26.84 6.94 33.64
N GLN A 139 -26.05 5.88 33.42
CA GLN A 139 -26.51 4.56 32.99
C GLN A 139 -26.52 4.22 31.48
N THR A 140 -25.69 4.88 30.67
CA THR A 140 -25.40 4.49 29.27
C THR A 140 -23.91 4.62 28.90
N ILE A 141 -23.00 4.40 29.84
CA ILE A 141 -21.58 4.82 29.69
C ILE A 141 -20.64 3.71 29.16
N MET A 142 -21.07 2.45 28.97
CA MET A 142 -20.17 1.38 28.48
C MET A 142 -20.39 0.88 27.05
N VAL A 143 -21.45 1.31 26.35
CA VAL A 143 -21.85 0.63 25.07
C VAL A 143 -21.63 1.48 23.81
N HIS A 144 -21.40 2.80 23.90
CA HIS A 144 -21.30 3.68 22.71
C HIS A 144 -19.88 4.14 22.31
N ILE A 145 -18.82 3.60 22.96
CA ILE A 145 -17.40 3.88 22.61
C ILE A 145 -16.89 2.98 21.46
N ARG A 146 -17.66 1.97 21.06
CA ARG A 146 -17.34 1.06 19.95
C ARG A 146 -17.89 1.64 18.64
N ASN A 147 -17.15 2.37 17.81
CA ASN A 147 -16.11 1.79 16.97
C ASN A 147 -15.69 2.81 15.91
N ARG A 148 -14.44 3.25 15.89
CA ARG A 148 -13.95 4.18 14.88
C ARG A 148 -12.58 3.77 14.36
N VAL A 149 -12.35 3.96 13.06
CA VAL A 149 -11.28 3.26 12.33
C VAL A 149 -9.91 3.62 12.88
N LEU A 150 -9.62 4.91 13.07
CA LEU A 150 -8.33 5.36 13.58
C LEU A 150 -8.04 4.86 15.01
N PHE A 151 -9.00 5.03 15.92
CA PHE A 151 -8.84 4.54 17.30
C PHE A 151 -8.70 3.02 17.34
N ARG A 152 -9.46 2.28 16.53
CA ARG A 152 -9.34 0.82 16.43
C ARG A 152 -7.96 0.39 15.96
N LEU A 153 -7.43 1.03 14.92
CA LEU A 153 -6.10 0.73 14.40
C LEU A 153 -5.03 1.05 15.42
N TRP A 154 -5.12 2.20 16.10
CA TRP A 154 -4.21 2.56 17.18
C TRP A 154 -4.30 1.59 18.36
N HIS A 155 -5.50 1.30 18.84
CA HIS A 155 -5.73 0.42 19.99
C HIS A 155 -5.24 -0.99 19.70
N ARG A 156 -5.51 -1.51 18.51
CA ARG A 156 -4.95 -2.79 18.07
C ARG A 156 -3.44 -2.65 17.97
N GLY A 157 -2.89 -1.71 17.22
CA GLY A 157 -1.45 -1.46 17.17
C GLY A 157 -0.78 -1.48 18.56
N ALA A 158 -1.37 -0.83 19.56
CA ALA A 158 -0.83 -0.78 20.92
C ALA A 158 -1.18 -1.97 21.83
N THR A 159 -2.25 -2.73 21.58
CA THR A 159 -2.75 -3.80 22.48
C THR A 159 -3.16 -5.05 21.71
N SER A 160 -2.99 -6.25 22.27
CA SER A 160 -3.36 -7.53 21.64
C SER A 160 -4.87 -7.80 21.57
N CYS A 161 -5.70 -6.76 21.52
CA CYS A 161 -7.15 -6.87 21.55
C CYS A 161 -7.71 -7.34 20.20
N THR A 162 -8.53 -8.40 20.23
CA THR A 162 -9.23 -8.94 19.06
C THR A 162 -10.75 -8.75 19.12
N THR A 163 -11.24 -7.89 20.02
CA THR A 163 -12.68 -7.80 20.27
C THR A 163 -13.45 -7.16 19.12
N ASP A 164 -12.79 -6.28 18.36
CA ASP A 164 -13.42 -5.53 17.27
C ASP A 164 -13.36 -6.26 15.91
N GLU A 165 -12.48 -7.24 15.77
CA GLU A 165 -12.32 -8.07 14.58
C GLU A 165 -12.01 -9.50 15.01
N ALA A 166 -13.03 -10.36 15.03
CA ALA A 166 -12.89 -11.76 15.42
C ALA A 166 -12.25 -12.64 14.33
N TRP A 167 -12.34 -12.19 13.06
CA TRP A 167 -11.90 -12.91 11.87
C TRP A 167 -11.03 -12.00 11.01
N THR A 168 -9.87 -12.51 10.59
CA THR A 168 -8.96 -11.84 9.68
C THR A 168 -9.05 -12.53 8.33
N LYS A 169 -9.35 -11.75 7.28
CA LYS A 169 -9.28 -12.25 5.90
C LYS A 169 -7.93 -11.98 5.27
N TYR A 170 -7.50 -12.90 4.43
CA TYR A 170 -6.24 -12.85 3.69
C TYR A 170 -6.43 -13.52 2.32
N ILE A 171 -5.60 -13.16 1.35
CA ILE A 171 -5.68 -13.70 -0.02
C ILE A 171 -4.53 -14.66 -0.26
N VAL A 172 -4.80 -15.75 -0.96
CA VAL A 172 -3.78 -16.67 -1.46
C VAL A 172 -3.83 -16.66 -2.99
N LEU A 173 -2.71 -16.32 -3.62
CA LEU A 173 -2.53 -16.51 -5.06
C LEU A 173 -1.98 -17.92 -5.30
N ASN A 174 -2.76 -18.74 -6.00
CA ASN A 174 -2.36 -20.11 -6.31
C ASN A 174 -1.53 -20.16 -7.60
N ARG A 175 -0.71 -21.21 -7.72
CA ARG A 175 0.11 -21.45 -8.92
C ARG A 175 -0.70 -21.68 -10.20
N ASN A 176 -1.96 -22.11 -10.08
CA ASN A 176 -2.84 -22.44 -11.21
C ASN A 176 -3.49 -21.20 -11.85
N GLY A 177 -3.16 -19.99 -11.39
CA GLY A 177 -3.76 -18.74 -11.85
C GLY A 177 -4.99 -18.31 -11.06
N SER A 178 -5.53 -19.16 -10.16
CA SER A 178 -6.64 -18.80 -9.29
C SER A 178 -6.17 -18.03 -8.05
N ALA A 179 -7.09 -17.33 -7.40
CA ALA A 179 -6.86 -16.70 -6.12
C ALA A 179 -8.01 -16.99 -5.16
N ASN A 180 -7.68 -17.24 -3.89
CA ASN A 180 -8.65 -17.57 -2.85
C ASN A 180 -8.65 -16.50 -1.77
N LEU A 181 -9.83 -16.01 -1.39
CA LEU A 181 -10.03 -15.20 -0.19
C LEU A 181 -10.36 -16.13 0.97
N LEU A 182 -9.46 -16.21 1.93
CA LEU A 182 -9.57 -17.09 3.10
C LEU A 182 -9.79 -16.27 4.36
N GLU A 183 -10.29 -16.93 5.41
CA GLU A 183 -10.49 -16.32 6.71
C GLU A 183 -9.99 -17.24 7.82
N ALA A 184 -9.47 -16.62 8.88
CA ALA A 184 -8.99 -17.31 10.07
C ALA A 184 -9.28 -16.47 11.31
N SER A 185 -9.34 -17.11 12.48
CA SER A 185 -9.59 -16.40 13.73
C SER A 185 -8.46 -15.42 14.04
N ALA A 186 -8.80 -14.15 14.29
CA ALA A 186 -7.82 -13.10 14.56
C ALA A 186 -6.95 -13.38 15.80
N ARG A 187 -7.44 -14.19 16.76
CA ARG A 187 -6.70 -14.55 18.00
C ARG A 187 -5.54 -15.49 17.75
N SER A 188 -5.67 -16.37 16.77
CA SER A 188 -4.66 -17.39 16.44
C SER A 188 -4.10 -17.18 15.04
N PHE A 189 -4.36 -16.02 14.42
CA PHE A 189 -3.90 -15.74 13.07
C PHE A 189 -2.40 -15.49 13.09
N ASN A 190 -1.65 -16.44 12.54
CA ASN A 190 -0.24 -16.30 12.29
C ASN A 190 0.03 -16.65 10.81
N PRO A 191 0.30 -15.67 9.95
CA PRO A 191 0.49 -15.93 8.52
C PRO A 191 1.71 -16.81 8.25
N VAL A 192 2.75 -16.77 9.08
CA VAL A 192 3.93 -17.64 8.94
C VAL A 192 3.53 -19.11 9.16
N THR A 193 2.77 -19.39 10.22
CA THR A 193 2.30 -20.75 10.52
C THR A 193 1.35 -21.26 9.44
N ILE A 194 0.39 -20.43 9.03
CA ILE A 194 -0.57 -20.77 7.95
C ILE A 194 0.18 -21.05 6.65
N PHE A 195 1.11 -20.18 6.26
CA PHE A 195 1.88 -20.37 5.04
C PHE A 195 2.78 -21.60 5.10
N ASN A 196 3.42 -21.88 6.24
CA ASN A 196 4.21 -23.09 6.41
C ASN A 196 3.36 -24.36 6.27
N GLN A 197 2.12 -24.38 6.75
CA GLN A 197 1.21 -25.50 6.52
C GLN A 197 0.87 -25.68 5.03
N MET A 198 0.58 -24.58 4.32
CA MET A 198 0.32 -24.61 2.87
C MET A 198 1.53 -25.10 2.07
N LYS A 199 2.72 -24.67 2.50
CA LYS A 199 4.01 -25.07 1.94
C LYS A 199 4.27 -26.57 2.14
N MET A 200 3.96 -27.11 3.32
CA MET A 200 4.00 -28.56 3.58
C MET A 200 3.04 -29.32 2.64
N GLN A 201 1.80 -28.86 2.49
CA GLN A 201 0.80 -29.47 1.59
C GLN A 201 1.23 -29.44 0.11
N SER A 202 2.05 -28.46 -0.26
CA SER A 202 2.55 -28.29 -1.63
C SER A 202 3.91 -28.97 -1.89
N ASN A 203 4.43 -29.75 -0.94
CA ASN A 203 5.77 -30.38 -0.98
C ASN A 203 6.94 -29.38 -1.10
N LEU A 204 6.75 -28.14 -0.61
CA LEU A 204 7.75 -27.09 -0.65
C LEU A 204 8.43 -26.87 0.71
N ALA A 205 8.22 -27.77 1.67
CA ALA A 205 8.70 -27.74 3.06
C ALA A 205 10.17 -27.35 3.23
N HIS A 206 11.01 -27.81 2.29
CA HIS A 206 12.46 -27.66 2.28
C HIS A 206 12.96 -26.25 1.91
N LEU A 207 12.12 -25.41 1.30
CA LEU A 207 12.49 -24.05 0.89
C LEU A 207 12.35 -23.06 2.05
N GLU A 208 13.02 -21.91 2.02
CA GLU A 208 12.78 -20.88 3.04
C GLU A 208 11.48 -20.11 2.77
N THR A 209 10.81 -19.65 3.84
CA THR A 209 9.67 -18.74 3.73
C THR A 209 10.18 -17.31 3.68
N HIS A 210 10.06 -16.68 2.51
CA HIS A 210 10.38 -15.28 2.31
C HIS A 210 9.17 -14.42 2.63
N ILE A 211 9.40 -13.37 3.44
CA ILE A 211 8.41 -12.36 3.79
C ILE A 211 8.80 -11.07 3.08
N HIS A 212 7.91 -10.56 2.24
CA HIS A 212 8.19 -9.36 1.44
C HIS A 212 7.11 -8.29 1.67
N SER A 213 7.55 -7.05 1.88
CA SER A 213 6.65 -5.89 2.08
C SER A 213 6.33 -5.25 0.73
N VAL A 214 5.08 -5.36 0.28
CA VAL A 214 4.64 -4.87 -1.05
C VAL A 214 4.48 -3.37 -1.08
N VAL A 215 3.90 -2.78 -0.03
CA VAL A 215 3.68 -1.34 0.11
C VAL A 215 3.37 -1.04 1.57
N GLU A 216 3.82 0.13 2.04
CA GLU A 216 3.62 0.64 3.39
C GLU A 216 2.78 1.91 3.33
N PHE A 217 1.89 2.06 4.30
CA PHE A 217 1.00 3.21 4.51
C PHE A 217 1.16 3.72 5.94
N ALA A 218 0.47 4.81 6.30
CA ALA A 218 0.62 5.46 7.61
C ALA A 218 0.37 4.52 8.82
N ASP A 219 -0.61 3.61 8.72
CA ASP A 219 -1.05 2.76 9.84
C ASP A 219 -0.81 1.26 9.63
N PHE A 220 -0.47 0.84 8.42
CA PHE A 220 -0.38 -0.56 8.05
C PHE A 220 0.57 -0.76 6.89
N ARG A 221 1.05 -1.99 6.73
CA ARG A 221 1.79 -2.42 5.54
C ARG A 221 1.24 -3.73 5.01
N ILE A 222 1.41 -3.92 3.72
CA ILE A 222 0.95 -5.12 3.01
C ILE A 222 2.13 -6.06 2.88
N LEU A 223 1.95 -7.26 3.44
CA LEU A 223 2.96 -8.31 3.43
C LEU A 223 2.55 -9.46 2.52
N THR A 224 3.56 -10.06 1.90
CA THR A 224 3.43 -11.30 1.16
C THR A 224 4.35 -12.35 1.74
N PHE A 225 3.90 -13.60 1.72
CA PHE A 225 4.61 -14.77 2.19
C PHE A 225 4.68 -15.75 1.03
N GLY A 226 5.91 -16.09 0.64
CA GLY A 226 6.18 -16.92 -0.53
C GLY A 226 7.41 -17.79 -0.33
N THR A 227 7.65 -18.67 -1.28
CA THR A 227 8.90 -19.44 -1.37
C THR A 227 9.60 -19.11 -2.68
N MET A 228 10.93 -19.00 -2.63
CA MET A 228 11.78 -18.82 -3.79
C MET A 228 12.60 -20.08 -4.04
N ALA A 229 12.75 -20.45 -5.30
CA ALA A 229 13.63 -21.53 -5.73
C ALA A 229 14.11 -21.27 -7.15
N THR A 230 15.16 -21.97 -7.60
CA THR A 230 15.54 -22.05 -9.01
C THR A 230 14.78 -23.21 -9.67
N PRO A 231 13.61 -22.98 -10.29
CA PRO A 231 12.76 -24.06 -10.77
C PRO A 231 13.41 -24.78 -11.95
N ARG A 232 13.46 -26.11 -11.91
CA ARG A 232 13.84 -26.94 -13.07
C ARG A 232 12.79 -26.90 -14.19
N THR A 233 11.54 -26.56 -13.85
CA THR A 233 10.40 -26.59 -14.77
C THR A 233 9.49 -25.39 -14.55
N GLN A 234 9.00 -24.79 -15.64
CA GLN A 234 8.14 -23.60 -15.58
C GLN A 234 6.79 -23.84 -14.87
N ALA A 235 6.32 -25.09 -14.82
CA ALA A 235 5.06 -25.46 -14.17
C ALA A 235 5.01 -25.21 -12.65
N SER A 236 6.17 -25.01 -12.02
CA SER A 236 6.26 -24.71 -10.58
C SER A 236 6.16 -23.21 -10.26
N ILE A 237 6.24 -22.36 -11.29
CA ILE A 237 6.29 -20.90 -11.15
C ILE A 237 4.89 -20.35 -10.95
N ASN A 238 4.75 -19.45 -9.99
CA ASN A 238 3.52 -18.70 -9.80
C ASN A 238 3.58 -17.35 -10.54
N VAL A 239 2.94 -17.30 -11.71
CA VAL A 239 2.92 -16.10 -12.57
C VAL A 239 2.26 -14.91 -11.86
N ASN A 240 1.16 -15.15 -11.13
CA ASN A 240 0.45 -14.09 -10.40
C ASN A 240 1.31 -13.50 -9.28
N ALA A 241 2.05 -14.35 -8.55
CA ALA A 241 2.99 -13.90 -7.53
C ALA A 241 4.11 -13.03 -8.12
N HIS A 242 4.64 -13.46 -9.27
CA HIS A 242 5.64 -12.69 -9.99
C HIS A 242 5.11 -11.32 -10.44
N LEU A 243 3.89 -11.26 -10.96
CA LEU A 243 3.27 -10.00 -11.41
C LEU A 243 2.89 -9.05 -10.26
N LEU A 244 2.57 -9.59 -9.08
CA LEU A 244 2.31 -8.78 -7.89
C LEU A 244 3.60 -8.13 -7.36
N LEU A 245 4.68 -8.91 -7.29
CA LEU A 245 5.95 -8.49 -6.69
C LEU A 245 6.85 -7.76 -7.68
N ASN A 246 6.65 -8.00 -8.97
CA ASN A 246 7.30 -7.29 -10.05
C ASN A 246 6.25 -6.62 -10.95
N PRO A 247 5.56 -5.55 -10.46
CA PRO A 247 4.66 -4.76 -11.28
C PRO A 247 5.32 -4.25 -12.56
N PRO A 248 4.56 -4.08 -13.65
CA PRO A 248 5.15 -3.61 -14.90
C PRO A 248 5.51 -2.12 -14.77
N GLY A 249 6.70 -1.73 -15.22
CA GLY A 249 7.25 -0.37 -15.04
C GLY A 249 8.35 -0.23 -13.97
N ILE A 250 8.83 -1.34 -13.41
CA ILE A 250 10.01 -1.37 -12.52
C ILE A 250 11.33 -1.19 -13.29
N GLU A 251 11.35 -1.49 -14.58
CA GLU A 251 12.58 -1.48 -15.35
C GLU A 251 13.29 -0.13 -15.26
N PRO A 252 14.54 -0.10 -14.76
CA PRO A 252 15.34 1.11 -14.78
C PRO A 252 15.45 1.57 -16.22
N ARG A 253 15.06 2.82 -16.50
CA ARG A 253 15.17 3.44 -17.83
C ARG A 253 16.56 3.30 -18.47
N GLU A 254 17.58 3.06 -17.67
CA GLU A 254 18.98 2.87 -18.11
C GLU A 254 19.28 1.46 -18.68
N ARG A 255 18.47 0.44 -18.39
CA ARG A 255 18.62 -0.91 -19.01
C ARG A 255 17.97 -1.00 -20.40
N SER A 256 17.26 0.04 -20.83
CA SER A 256 16.56 0.10 -22.14
C SER A 256 17.49 0.19 -23.35
N SER A 257 18.78 0.48 -23.15
CA SER A 257 19.77 0.58 -24.22
C SER A 257 20.71 -0.63 -24.20
N GLY A 258 20.28 -1.76 -24.78
CA GLY A 258 21.23 -2.76 -25.28
C GLY A 258 21.08 -4.21 -24.80
N SER A 259 20.16 -4.53 -23.89
CA SER A 259 19.86 -5.94 -23.59
C SER A 259 18.37 -6.11 -23.34
N ALA A 260 17.67 -6.54 -24.39
CA ALA A 260 16.32 -7.06 -24.26
C ALA A 260 16.37 -8.32 -23.39
N VAL A 261 16.16 -8.15 -22.08
CA VAL A 261 15.77 -9.26 -21.20
C VAL A 261 14.50 -9.85 -21.81
N PRO A 262 14.41 -11.18 -22.05
CA PRO A 262 13.30 -11.74 -22.79
C PRO A 262 12.02 -11.62 -21.96
N TYR A 263 11.21 -10.62 -22.27
CA TYR A 263 9.77 -10.64 -22.01
C TYR A 263 9.21 -11.95 -22.57
N TYR A 264 8.46 -12.66 -21.71
CA TYR A 264 7.69 -13.87 -21.98
C TYR A 264 7.36 -14.13 -23.46
N ALA A 265 8.29 -14.76 -24.17
CA ALA A 265 7.93 -15.62 -25.28
C ALA A 265 7.65 -16.99 -24.68
N PRO A 266 6.49 -17.62 -24.91
CA PRO A 266 6.43 -19.07 -24.76
C PRO A 266 7.49 -19.60 -25.72
N VAL A 267 8.50 -20.28 -25.18
CA VAL A 267 9.44 -21.03 -26.01
C VAL A 267 8.60 -22.09 -26.70
N SER A 268 8.22 -21.82 -27.95
CA SER A 268 7.74 -22.82 -28.89
C SER A 268 8.67 -24.01 -28.78
N GLY A 269 8.10 -25.21 -28.57
CA GLY A 269 8.81 -26.43 -28.20
C GLY A 269 9.93 -26.81 -29.16
N ARG A 270 11.12 -26.26 -28.94
CA ARG A 270 12.43 -26.75 -29.36
C ARG A 270 13.48 -26.32 -28.34
N SER A 271 13.35 -26.76 -27.09
CA SER A 271 14.57 -26.94 -26.31
C SER A 271 15.26 -28.15 -26.93
N HIS A 272 16.44 -27.93 -27.48
CA HIS A 272 17.39 -28.97 -27.82
C HIS A 272 17.53 -29.85 -26.57
N ILE A 273 16.90 -31.02 -26.59
CA ILE A 273 17.30 -32.12 -25.73
C ILE A 273 18.62 -32.55 -26.36
N ASP A 274 19.74 -32.34 -25.67
CA ASP A 274 20.97 -33.06 -26.00
C ASP A 274 20.74 -34.52 -25.62
N ASP A 275 20.02 -35.20 -26.51
CA ASP A 275 19.89 -36.64 -26.55
C ASP A 275 21.08 -37.16 -27.36
N HIS A 276 22.02 -37.82 -26.70
CA HIS A 276 23.14 -38.50 -27.35
C HIS A 276 22.69 -39.79 -28.04
N GLY A 277 21.66 -39.70 -28.89
CA GLY A 277 21.02 -40.82 -29.60
C GLY A 277 20.95 -40.57 -31.11
N VAL A 278 21.59 -41.46 -31.87
CA VAL A 278 21.72 -41.43 -33.34
C VAL A 278 20.37 -41.68 -34.03
N TYR A 279 19.81 -40.69 -34.76
CA TYR A 279 18.79 -40.93 -35.79
C TYR A 279 18.85 -39.91 -36.96
N PRO A 280 18.44 -40.31 -38.19
CA PRO A 280 18.81 -39.62 -39.42
C PRO A 280 17.93 -38.40 -39.73
N VAL A 281 18.59 -37.37 -40.27
CA VAL A 281 18.03 -36.08 -40.68
C VAL A 281 17.17 -36.25 -41.95
N VAL A 282 15.92 -35.80 -41.90
CA VAL A 282 15.11 -35.52 -43.12
C VAL A 282 14.61 -34.07 -43.05
N ALA A 283 14.82 -33.38 -44.18
CA ALA A 283 14.68 -31.94 -44.36
C ALA A 283 13.23 -31.43 -44.42
N ALA A 284 13.12 -30.12 -44.20
CA ALA A 284 11.92 -29.32 -43.96
C ALA A 284 10.89 -29.22 -45.09
N SER A 285 9.66 -28.82 -44.72
CA SER A 285 8.90 -27.76 -45.42
C SER A 285 7.89 -27.09 -44.46
N PRO A 286 7.58 -25.79 -44.63
CA PRO A 286 6.79 -25.00 -43.69
C PRO A 286 5.32 -24.88 -44.13
N VAL A 287 4.39 -25.14 -43.22
CA VAL A 287 2.99 -24.69 -43.36
C VAL A 287 2.59 -24.05 -42.04
N SER A 288 2.22 -22.78 -42.15
CA SER A 288 1.68 -21.91 -41.13
C SER A 288 0.32 -22.39 -40.62
N GLU A 289 -0.10 -21.78 -39.50
CA GLU A 289 -1.43 -21.78 -38.88
C GLU A 289 -1.60 -22.71 -37.68
N VAL A 290 -2.30 -22.19 -36.67
CA VAL A 290 -2.54 -22.72 -35.32
C VAL A 290 -1.47 -22.40 -34.27
N SER A 291 -1.38 -21.12 -33.90
CA SER A 291 -0.93 -20.68 -32.57
C SER A 291 -1.60 -19.35 -32.20
N GLN A 292 -2.92 -19.40 -32.01
CA GLN A 292 -3.71 -18.32 -31.40
C GLN A 292 -4.23 -18.77 -30.04
N VAL A 293 -3.35 -18.94 -29.05
CA VAL A 293 -3.79 -19.05 -27.64
C VAL A 293 -2.74 -18.36 -26.76
N HIS A 294 -3.14 -17.23 -26.18
CA HIS A 294 -2.47 -16.45 -25.12
C HIS A 294 -1.19 -15.68 -25.48
N ARG A 295 -1.30 -14.76 -26.46
CA ARG A 295 -0.66 -13.45 -26.27
C ARG A 295 -1.55 -12.69 -25.29
N LEU A 296 -1.09 -12.48 -24.05
CA LEU A 296 -1.71 -11.47 -23.20
C LEU A 296 -1.73 -10.17 -24.00
N PRO A 297 -2.87 -9.47 -24.14
CA PRO A 297 -2.83 -8.15 -24.69
C PRO A 297 -1.94 -7.33 -23.75
N LEU A 298 -0.75 -6.95 -24.22
CA LEU A 298 -0.10 -5.74 -23.75
C LEU A 298 -0.98 -4.57 -24.24
N SER A 299 -2.23 -4.52 -23.80
CA SER A 299 -2.94 -3.25 -23.74
C SER A 299 -2.06 -2.36 -22.89
N SER A 300 -1.82 -1.18 -23.42
CA SER A 300 -1.14 -0.06 -22.80
C SER A 300 -1.74 0.22 -21.42
N PHE A 301 -1.40 -0.57 -20.41
CA PHE A 301 -1.66 -0.24 -19.04
C PHE A 301 -0.77 0.94 -18.74
N THR A 302 -1.31 2.14 -18.96
CA THR A 302 -0.76 3.35 -18.40
C THR A 302 -0.93 3.22 -16.90
N TYR A 303 0.05 2.60 -16.24
CA TYR A 303 0.04 2.46 -14.79
C TYR A 303 -0.14 3.84 -14.20
N SER A 304 -1.09 3.95 -13.27
CA SER A 304 -1.29 5.18 -12.53
C SER A 304 -0.66 5.02 -11.15
N ARG A 305 -0.06 6.09 -10.66
CA ARG A 305 0.46 6.15 -9.30
C ARG A 305 -0.68 5.89 -8.32
N LEU A 306 -0.43 5.08 -7.30
CA LEU A 306 -1.41 4.84 -6.25
C LEU A 306 -1.67 6.14 -5.48
N THR A 307 -2.90 6.65 -5.56
CA THR A 307 -3.31 7.90 -4.88
C THR A 307 -4.17 7.64 -3.65
N ARG A 308 -4.85 6.49 -3.58
CA ARG A 308 -5.82 6.14 -2.54
C ARG A 308 -5.75 4.63 -2.26
N PRO A 309 -5.27 4.18 -1.09
CA PRO A 309 -4.65 4.98 -0.02
C PRO A 309 -3.28 5.56 -0.41
N CYS A 310 -2.85 6.60 0.32
CA CYS A 310 -1.61 7.33 0.09
C CYS A 310 -0.42 6.56 0.69
N PRO A 311 0.53 6.10 -0.14
CA PRO A 311 1.68 5.36 0.35
C PRO A 311 2.57 6.20 1.29
N ALA A 312 3.30 5.52 2.18
CA ALA A 312 4.38 6.12 2.95
C ALA A 312 5.46 6.70 2.01
N ALA A 313 6.27 7.64 2.50
CA ALA A 313 7.27 8.34 1.67
C ALA A 313 8.22 7.39 0.92
N ILE A 314 8.66 6.32 1.58
CA ILE A 314 9.53 5.29 0.99
C ILE A 314 8.88 4.55 -0.20
N HIS A 315 7.54 4.53 -0.29
CA HIS A 315 6.77 3.91 -1.36
C HIS A 315 5.94 4.94 -2.13
N SER A 316 6.31 6.22 -2.06
CA SER A 316 5.52 7.30 -2.63
C SER A 316 5.29 7.15 -4.13
N ASN A 317 6.21 6.49 -4.86
CA ASN A 317 6.13 6.26 -6.30
C ASN A 317 5.50 4.91 -6.69
N TYR A 318 4.96 4.14 -5.75
CA TYR A 318 4.28 2.88 -6.05
C TYR A 318 3.22 3.04 -7.16
N PRO A 319 3.17 2.14 -8.17
CA PRO A 319 3.92 0.89 -8.31
C PRO A 319 5.30 1.02 -8.98
N PHE A 320 5.71 2.22 -9.38
CA PHE A 320 6.97 2.47 -10.08
C PHE A 320 8.19 2.32 -9.16
N HIS A 321 9.37 2.25 -9.80
CA HIS A 321 10.66 2.29 -9.12
C HIS A 321 10.82 3.61 -8.34
N THR A 322 11.22 3.50 -7.07
CA THR A 322 11.50 4.66 -6.23
C THR A 322 13.01 4.93 -6.22
N PRO A 323 13.49 6.06 -6.78
CA PRO A 323 14.92 6.39 -6.74
C PRO A 323 15.37 6.68 -5.30
N GLY A 324 16.55 6.19 -4.91
CA GLY A 324 17.17 6.52 -3.61
C GLY A 324 17.32 5.38 -2.60
N GLY A 325 17.02 4.12 -2.97
CA GLY A 325 17.40 2.92 -2.19
C GLY A 325 16.65 2.69 -0.87
N ALA A 326 15.83 3.63 -0.41
CA ALA A 326 14.99 3.45 0.78
C ALA A 326 13.80 2.48 0.55
N ASP A 327 13.47 2.23 -0.70
CA ASP A 327 12.41 1.30 -1.11
C ASP A 327 12.92 -0.14 -1.07
N LEU A 328 12.70 -0.79 0.08
CA LEU A 328 13.18 -2.14 0.35
C LEU A 328 12.51 -3.21 -0.53
N ARG A 329 11.45 -2.87 -1.28
CA ARG A 329 10.83 -3.79 -2.25
C ARG A 329 11.84 -4.30 -3.26
N TRP A 330 12.77 -3.41 -3.64
CA TRP A 330 13.77 -3.64 -4.68
C TRP A 330 15.12 -4.07 -4.12
N ALA A 331 15.36 -3.93 -2.81
CA ALA A 331 16.62 -4.33 -2.19
C ALA A 331 16.90 -5.83 -2.35
N SER A 332 15.84 -6.65 -2.32
CA SER A 332 15.94 -8.10 -2.57
C SER A 332 16.25 -8.46 -4.02
N TYR A 333 16.23 -7.52 -4.99
CA TYR A 333 16.62 -7.87 -6.37
C TYR A 333 18.07 -8.38 -6.45
N ALA A 334 18.97 -7.90 -5.57
CA ALA A 334 20.34 -8.39 -5.50
C ALA A 334 20.43 -9.87 -5.04
N GLU A 335 19.45 -10.36 -4.26
CA GLU A 335 19.35 -11.77 -3.87
C GLU A 335 18.59 -12.61 -4.93
N ILE A 336 17.74 -11.97 -5.72
CA ILE A 336 16.97 -12.58 -6.82
C ILE A 336 17.86 -12.78 -8.09
N GLU A 337 19.05 -12.19 -8.13
CA GLU A 337 19.94 -12.17 -9.32
C GLU A 337 20.43 -13.55 -9.80
N GLU A 338 20.28 -14.63 -9.03
CA GLU A 338 20.61 -16.00 -9.46
C GLU A 338 19.40 -16.85 -9.89
N GLY A 339 18.55 -16.33 -10.78
CA GLY A 339 17.51 -17.12 -11.45
C GLY A 339 16.40 -17.68 -10.54
N SER A 340 16.35 -17.22 -9.29
CA SER A 340 15.34 -17.61 -8.31
C SER A 340 13.97 -17.03 -8.68
N ARG A 341 12.94 -17.86 -8.64
CA ARG A 341 11.56 -17.49 -8.97
C ARG A 341 10.62 -17.87 -7.84
N TRP A 342 9.51 -17.12 -7.73
CA TRP A 342 8.42 -17.43 -6.82
C TRP A 342 7.73 -18.73 -7.24
N VAL A 343 7.78 -19.72 -6.37
CA VAL A 343 7.19 -21.05 -6.56
C VAL A 343 6.09 -21.32 -5.53
N GLY A 344 5.10 -22.12 -5.91
CA GLY A 344 3.98 -22.47 -5.02
C GLY A 344 2.93 -21.37 -4.86
N GLY A 345 2.21 -21.38 -3.74
CA GLY A 345 1.25 -20.32 -3.41
C GLY A 345 1.94 -19.07 -2.87
N LEU A 346 1.29 -17.92 -2.98
CA LEU A 346 1.69 -16.67 -2.32
C LEU A 346 0.56 -16.20 -1.41
N LEU A 347 0.81 -16.04 -0.12
CA LEU A 347 -0.16 -15.49 0.83
C LEU A 347 0.03 -13.99 0.95
N ILE A 348 -1.06 -13.22 0.93
CA ILE A 348 -1.11 -11.76 1.04
C ILE A 348 -1.94 -11.39 2.27
N THR A 349 -1.40 -10.54 3.13
CA THR A 349 -2.09 -10.05 4.34
C THR A 349 -1.67 -8.63 4.69
N VAL A 350 -2.44 -7.99 5.57
CA VAL A 350 -2.16 -6.65 6.08
C VAL A 350 -1.68 -6.74 7.52
N GLN A 351 -0.55 -6.10 7.80
CA GLN A 351 -0.02 -5.97 9.15
C GLN A 351 -0.21 -4.53 9.65
N LEU A 352 -0.68 -4.38 10.89
CA LEU A 352 -0.82 -3.08 11.54
C LEU A 352 0.54 -2.58 12.06
N LEU A 353 0.82 -1.29 11.87
CA LEU A 353 2.02 -0.64 12.40
C LEU A 353 1.77 -0.17 13.85
N GLY A 354 2.83 -0.11 14.65
CA GLY A 354 2.78 0.37 16.05
C GLY A 354 2.72 -0.71 17.13
N SER A 355 2.70 -1.99 16.76
CA SER A 355 2.82 -3.09 17.73
C SER A 355 4.28 -3.40 18.02
N SER A 356 4.66 -3.36 19.30
CA SER A 356 5.98 -3.81 19.80
C SER A 356 6.33 -5.22 19.33
N ASP A 357 5.30 -6.06 19.17
CA ASP A 357 5.46 -7.48 18.85
C ASP A 357 5.35 -7.75 17.35
N GLY A 358 4.94 -6.76 16.54
CA GLY A 358 4.79 -6.90 15.10
C GLY A 358 3.87 -8.06 14.69
N ARG A 359 2.89 -8.46 15.50
CA ARG A 359 2.07 -9.68 15.26
C ARG A 359 0.61 -9.40 15.03
N GLN A 360 0.28 -8.17 14.65
CA GLN A 360 -1.10 -7.76 14.48
C GLN A 360 -1.47 -7.60 13.02
N TYR A 361 -2.56 -8.26 12.65
CA TYR A 361 -3.01 -8.33 11.27
C TYR A 361 -4.46 -7.90 11.14
N ALA A 362 -4.79 -7.27 10.02
CA ALA A 362 -6.14 -6.81 9.72
C ALA A 362 -6.68 -7.52 8.48
N THR A 363 -8.01 -7.47 8.31
CA THR A 363 -8.65 -8.00 7.11
C THR A 363 -8.14 -7.31 5.85
N PHE A 364 -7.79 -8.14 4.86
CA PHE A 364 -7.47 -7.79 3.50
C PHE A 364 -8.44 -8.51 2.54
N ASN A 365 -9.04 -7.81 1.58
CA ASN A 365 -10.01 -8.38 0.64
C ASN A 365 -9.70 -8.06 -0.83
N TRP A 366 -10.60 -8.47 -1.73
CA TRP A 366 -10.50 -8.21 -3.17
C TRP A 366 -10.41 -6.72 -3.52
N ALA A 367 -11.26 -5.88 -2.92
CA ALA A 367 -11.25 -4.44 -3.17
C ALA A 367 -9.89 -3.81 -2.81
N ASP A 368 -9.26 -4.29 -1.74
CA ASP A 368 -7.93 -3.86 -1.32
C ASP A 368 -6.86 -4.32 -2.33
N LEU A 369 -6.94 -5.57 -2.81
CA LEU A 369 -6.02 -6.10 -3.83
C LEU A 369 -6.11 -5.30 -5.14
N TRP A 370 -7.31 -4.99 -5.62
CA TRP A 370 -7.49 -4.22 -6.87
C TRP A 370 -7.07 -2.78 -6.73
N THR A 371 -7.15 -2.23 -5.51
CA THR A 371 -6.67 -0.89 -5.24
C THR A 371 -5.16 -0.80 -5.37
N ILE A 372 -4.41 -1.79 -4.88
CA ILE A 372 -2.94 -1.79 -4.92
C ILE A 372 -2.36 -2.45 -6.17
N ALA A 373 -3.09 -3.36 -6.81
CA ALA A 373 -2.63 -4.15 -7.95
C ALA A 373 -3.78 -4.35 -8.96
N PRO A 374 -4.31 -3.28 -9.56
CA PRO A 374 -5.45 -3.35 -10.47
C PRO A 374 -5.17 -4.23 -11.69
N TRP A 375 -3.91 -4.33 -12.14
CA TRP A 375 -3.52 -5.18 -13.27
C TRP A 375 -3.73 -6.67 -13.01
N LEU A 376 -3.82 -7.12 -11.76
CA LEU A 376 -4.12 -8.52 -11.45
C LEU A 376 -5.59 -8.87 -11.68
N GLU A 377 -6.47 -7.87 -11.80
CA GLU A 377 -7.91 -8.09 -11.89
C GLU A 377 -8.29 -8.89 -13.14
N GLU A 378 -7.64 -8.59 -14.27
CA GLU A 378 -7.84 -9.26 -15.56
C GLU A 378 -7.04 -10.56 -15.71
N ILE A 379 -5.98 -10.72 -14.91
CA ILE A 379 -5.03 -11.84 -15.04
C ILE A 379 -5.44 -13.03 -14.17
N ILE A 380 -6.03 -12.77 -13.00
CA ILE A 380 -6.51 -13.84 -12.12
C ILE A 380 -7.71 -14.54 -12.77
N THR A 381 -7.52 -15.79 -13.16
CA THR A 381 -8.47 -16.55 -13.97
C THR A 381 -9.71 -17.00 -13.21
N LYS A 382 -9.57 -17.26 -11.90
CA LYS A 382 -10.67 -17.73 -11.03
C LYS A 382 -10.54 -17.10 -9.65
N ARG A 383 -11.59 -16.41 -9.21
CA ARG A 383 -11.73 -15.83 -7.86
C ARG A 383 -12.58 -16.77 -7.02
N ILE A 384 -12.09 -17.12 -5.83
CA ILE A 384 -12.76 -18.08 -4.94
C ILE A 384 -12.89 -17.45 -3.57
N ASP A 385 -14.11 -17.35 -3.05
CA ASP A 385 -14.36 -16.98 -1.67
C ASP A 385 -14.44 -18.25 -0.81
N GLY A 386 -13.46 -18.45 0.07
CA GLY A 386 -13.32 -19.64 0.92
C GLY A 386 -12.25 -20.62 0.44
N GLN A 387 -12.17 -21.78 1.11
CA GLN A 387 -11.10 -22.77 0.92
C GLN A 387 -11.06 -23.44 -0.46
N GLY A 388 -12.05 -23.17 -1.33
CA GLY A 388 -12.11 -23.75 -2.67
C GLY A 388 -12.23 -25.26 -2.62
N LEU A 389 -13.38 -25.77 -2.18
CA LEU A 389 -13.73 -27.16 -2.44
C LEU A 389 -13.89 -27.31 -3.96
N GLY A 390 -13.16 -28.26 -4.54
CA GLY A 390 -12.98 -28.40 -5.98
C GLY A 390 -14.27 -28.35 -6.79
N HIS A 391 -14.27 -27.45 -7.79
CA HIS A 391 -15.04 -27.59 -9.01
C HIS A 391 -14.06 -27.63 -10.16
#